data_AF-A0A2D8T8R3-F1
#
_entry.id   AF-A0A2D8T8R3-F1
#
_cell.length_a   1.000
_cell.length_b   1.000
_cell.length_c   1.000
_cell.angle_alpha   90.00
_cell.angle_beta   90.00
_cell.angle_gamma   90.00
#
_symmetry.space_group_name_H-M   'P 1'
#
loop_
_entity.id
_entity.type
_entity.pdbx_description
1 polymer ?
#
loop_
_entity_poly.entity_id
_entity_poly.type
_entity_poly.pdbx_seq_one_letter_code
_entity_poly.pdbx_strand_id
1 'polypeptide(L)'
;MIRRSFYKHDVHCAADGCDVPVGRGRIYCRGHYYSLTDALRSRLWAAWRKAMDARRGYTPTDVQAQANRAYHEAFLACQQHLSRDPLPAHAVSVSDSVAVQGMEARR
;
A
#
# COMPACT_ATOMS: atom_id res chain seq x y z
N MET A 1 17.59 21.54 22.98
CA MET A 1 16.78 20.32 22.75
C MET A 1 16.73 20.08 21.24
N ILE A 2 17.70 19.34 20.68
CA ILE A 2 17.80 19.10 19.24
C ILE A 2 16.95 17.86 18.93
N ARG A 3 15.75 18.06 18.33
CA ARG A 3 14.95 16.96 17.79
C ARG A 3 15.74 16.33 16.65
N ARG A 4 16.42 15.23 16.93
CA ARG A 4 17.11 14.43 15.93
C ARG A 4 16.06 13.89 14.95
N SER A 5 15.97 14.51 13.78
CA SER A 5 15.20 14.03 12.62
C SER A 5 15.92 12.79 12.07
N PHE A 6 15.58 11.63 12.60
CA PHE A 6 16.07 10.36 12.07
C PHE A 6 15.08 9.84 11.03
N TYR A 7 15.63 9.52 9.86
CA TYR A 7 15.02 8.99 8.64
C TYR A 7 14.58 10.02 7.59
N LYS A 8 15.55 10.39 6.74
CA LYS A 8 15.35 10.76 5.33
C LYS A 8 14.48 9.69 4.65
N HIS A 9 13.18 9.95 4.58
CA HIS A 9 12.21 9.15 3.85
C HIS A 9 12.09 9.72 2.43
N ASP A 10 13.11 9.51 1.61
CA ASP A 10 13.24 10.08 0.25
C ASP A 10 12.38 9.36 -0.81
N VAL A 11 11.24 8.77 -0.43
CA VAL A 11 10.31 8.17 -1.38
C VAL A 11 8.94 8.81 -1.24
N HIS A 12 8.39 9.25 -2.37
CA HIS A 12 7.06 9.83 -2.44
C HIS A 12 6.03 8.75 -2.74
N CYS A 13 4.78 9.05 -2.40
CA CYS A 13 3.64 8.26 -2.79
C CYS A 13 3.66 8.00 -4.30
N ALA A 14 3.42 6.76 -4.71
CA ALA A 14 3.48 6.39 -6.12
C ALA A 14 2.24 6.79 -6.93
N ALA A 15 1.19 7.30 -6.30
CA ALA A 15 0.00 7.78 -7.01
C ALA A 15 0.35 9.02 -7.82
N ASP A 16 -0.09 9.06 -9.08
CA ASP A 16 0.18 10.18 -9.98
C ASP A 16 -0.23 11.53 -9.37
N GLY A 17 0.69 12.50 -9.38
CA GLY A 17 0.47 13.84 -8.83
C GLY A 17 0.48 13.94 -7.31
N CYS A 18 0.90 12.90 -6.58
CA CYS A 18 0.94 12.91 -5.11
C CYS A 18 2.37 13.06 -4.55
N ASP A 19 2.66 14.22 -3.98
CA ASP A 19 3.98 14.50 -3.39
C ASP A 19 4.09 14.13 -1.90
N VAL A 20 3.11 13.43 -1.33
CA VAL A 20 3.15 13.04 0.09
C VAL A 20 4.31 12.07 0.34
N PRO A 21 5.24 12.38 1.27
CA PRO A 21 6.36 11.49 1.58
C PRO A 21 5.85 10.22 2.28
N VAL A 22 6.48 9.09 1.97
CA VAL A 22 6.16 7.79 2.56
C VAL A 22 7.42 7.10 3.09
N GLY A 23 7.25 6.24 4.10
CA GLY A 23 8.36 5.45 4.63
C GLY A 23 8.88 4.45 3.59
N ARG A 24 10.18 4.11 3.66
CA ARG A 24 10.77 3.05 2.81
C ARG A 24 9.98 1.76 2.93
N GLY A 25 9.69 1.12 1.80
CA GLY A 25 8.87 -0.09 1.74
C GLY A 25 7.36 0.16 1.66
N ARG A 26 6.90 1.42 1.73
CA ARG A 26 5.52 1.79 1.42
C ARG A 26 5.43 2.31 -0.01
N ILE A 27 4.36 1.92 -0.71
CA ILE A 27 4.10 2.32 -2.10
C ILE A 27 3.22 3.58 -2.13
N TYR A 28 2.21 3.65 -1.25
CA TYR A 28 1.24 4.74 -1.19
C TYR A 28 1.25 5.40 0.18
N CYS A 29 0.82 6.67 0.22
CA CYS A 29 0.48 7.35 1.46
C CYS A 29 -0.77 6.71 2.08
N ARG A 30 -1.07 7.04 3.35
CA ARG A 30 -2.23 6.47 4.05
C ARG A 30 -3.53 6.71 3.28
N GLY A 31 -3.74 7.93 2.77
CA GLY A 31 -4.92 8.29 1.99
C GLY A 31 -5.13 7.39 0.77
N HIS A 32 -4.17 7.39 -0.16
CA HIS A 32 -4.28 6.57 -1.37
C HIS A 32 -4.29 5.07 -1.10
N TYR A 33 -3.61 4.61 -0.05
CA TYR A 33 -3.70 3.21 0.33
C TYR A 33 -5.15 2.82 0.71
N TYR A 34 -5.85 3.65 1.48
CA TYR A 34 -7.25 3.37 1.87
C TYR A 34 -8.28 3.77 0.81
N SER A 35 -7.92 4.55 -0.21
CA SER A 35 -8.76 4.76 -1.41
C SER A 35 -8.83 3.52 -2.31
N LEU A 36 -7.88 2.59 -2.19
CA LEU A 36 -7.92 1.32 -2.92
C LEU A 36 -8.93 0.36 -2.30
N THR A 37 -9.64 -0.38 -3.15
CA THR A 37 -10.49 -1.48 -2.70
C THR A 37 -9.67 -2.56 -1.97
N ASP A 38 -10.31 -3.30 -1.08
CA ASP A 38 -9.65 -4.41 -0.37
C ASP A 38 -9.09 -5.46 -1.33
N ALA A 39 -9.81 -5.75 -2.41
CA ALA A 39 -9.37 -6.66 -3.46
C ALA A 39 -8.06 -6.19 -4.13
N LEU A 40 -7.93 -4.89 -4.43
CA LEU A 40 -6.72 -4.32 -5.03
C LEU A 40 -5.55 -4.36 -4.05
N ARG A 41 -5.77 -3.98 -2.78
CA ARG A 41 -4.74 -4.04 -1.73
C ARG A 41 -4.23 -5.46 -1.53
N SER A 42 -5.14 -6.43 -1.41
CA SER A 42 -4.83 -7.84 -1.22
C SER A 42 -4.06 -8.41 -2.42
N ARG A 43 -4.48 -8.07 -3.65
CA ARG A 43 -3.79 -8.50 -4.88
C ARG A 43 -2.37 -7.93 -4.96
N LEU A 44 -2.20 -6.64 -4.69
CA LEU A 44 -0.89 -5.98 -4.69
C LEU A 44 0.04 -6.59 -3.65
N TRP A 45 -0.46 -6.81 -2.43
CA TRP A 45 0.31 -7.43 -1.34
C TRP A 45 0.74 -8.86 -1.67
N ALA A 46 -0.16 -9.67 -2.23
CA ALA A 46 0.14 -11.04 -2.63
C ALA A 46 1.19 -11.09 -3.75
N ALA A 47 1.09 -10.22 -4.75
CA ALA A 47 2.04 -10.16 -5.85
C ALA A 47 3.43 -9.67 -5.38
N TRP A 48 3.47 -8.66 -4.51
CA TRP A 48 4.71 -8.17 -3.90
C TRP A 48 5.43 -9.26 -3.11
N ARG A 49 4.70 -10.01 -2.27
CA ARG A 49 5.28 -11.13 -1.50
C ARG A 49 5.91 -12.16 -2.43
N LYS A 50 5.20 -12.60 -3.46
CA LYS A 50 5.73 -13.54 -4.46
C LYS A 50 7.00 -13.03 -5.15
N ALA A 51 7.03 -11.75 -5.53
CA ALA A 51 8.21 -11.15 -6.15
C ALA A 51 9.40 -11.05 -5.17
N MET A 52 9.15 -10.74 -3.90
CA MET A 52 10.18 -10.71 -2.87
C MET A 52 10.72 -12.10 -2.53
N ASP A 53 9.84 -13.11 -2.47
CA ASP A 53 10.23 -14.51 -2.23
C ASP A 53 11.08 -15.04 -3.38
N ALA A 54 10.66 -14.80 -4.64
CA ALA A 54 11.43 -15.14 -5.84
C ALA A 54 12.78 -14.41 -5.93
N ARG A 55 12.93 -13.25 -5.28
CA ARG A 55 14.21 -12.53 -5.21
C ARG A 55 15.15 -13.09 -4.13
N ARG A 56 14.61 -13.66 -3.05
CA ARG A 56 15.38 -14.18 -1.92
C ARG A 56 15.89 -15.60 -2.14
N GLY A 57 15.18 -16.40 -2.93
CA GLY A 57 15.62 -17.72 -3.33
C GLY A 57 16.59 -17.66 -4.51
N TYR A 58 17.40 -18.70 -4.69
CA TYR A 58 18.08 -19.01 -5.96
C TYR A 58 17.03 -19.42 -7.02
N THR A 59 16.07 -18.54 -7.27
CA THR A 59 14.94 -18.79 -8.14
C THR A 59 15.37 -18.55 -9.59
N PRO A 60 14.97 -19.43 -10.53
CA PRO A 60 15.24 -19.22 -11.95
C PRO A 60 14.80 -17.84 -12.45
N THR A 61 15.60 -17.25 -13.35
CA THR A 61 15.42 -15.88 -13.86
C THR A 61 14.03 -15.65 -14.49
N ASP A 62 13.49 -16.66 -15.17
CA ASP A 62 12.16 -16.64 -15.78
C ASP A 62 11.03 -16.55 -14.75
N VAL A 63 11.15 -17.27 -13.63
CA VAL A 63 10.20 -17.24 -12.52
C VAL A 63 10.25 -15.88 -11.81
N GLN A 64 11.45 -15.32 -11.62
CA GLN A 64 11.59 -13.97 -11.08
C GLN A 64 10.97 -12.92 -12.01
N ALA A 65 11.21 -13.04 -13.32
CA ALA A 65 10.62 -12.15 -14.32
C ALA A 65 9.08 -12.24 -14.35
N GLN A 66 8.52 -13.46 -14.25
CA GLN A 66 7.07 -13.66 -14.17
C GLN A 66 6.47 -13.04 -12.90
N ALA A 67 7.12 -13.23 -11.75
CA ALA A 67 6.66 -12.62 -10.49
C ALA A 67 6.72 -11.09 -10.54
N ASN A 68 7.77 -10.53 -11.14
CA ASN A 68 7.91 -9.09 -11.34
C ASN A 68 6.83 -8.53 -12.28
N ARG A 69 6.51 -9.23 -13.38
CA ARG A 69 5.40 -8.86 -14.28
C ARG A 69 4.08 -8.81 -13.54
N ALA A 70 3.76 -9.87 -12.77
CA ALA A 70 2.52 -9.94 -12.00
C ALA A 70 2.42 -8.81 -10.95
N TYR A 71 3.53 -8.47 -10.30
CA TYR A 71 3.59 -7.33 -9.39
C TYR A 71 3.37 -5.99 -10.11
N HIS A 72 3.99 -5.80 -11.27
CA HIS A 72 3.81 -4.59 -12.08
C HIS A 72 2.37 -4.43 -12.58
N GLU A 73 1.73 -5.50 -13.04
CA GLU A 73 0.31 -5.50 -13.43
C GLU A 73 -0.62 -5.13 -12.26
N ALA A 74 -0.37 -5.68 -11.07
CA ALA A 74 -1.14 -5.32 -9.87
C ALA A 74 -0.95 -3.85 -9.49
N PHE A 75 0.26 -3.31 -9.65
CA PHE A 75 0.56 -1.91 -9.45
C PHE A 75 -0.21 -1.01 -10.44
N LEU A 76 -0.19 -1.34 -11.74
CA LEU A 76 -0.92 -0.59 -12.76
C LEU A 76 -2.43 -0.58 -12.51
N ALA A 77 -3.00 -1.70 -12.06
CA ALA A 77 -4.41 -1.76 -11.69
C ALA A 77 -4.75 -0.80 -10.53
N CYS A 78 -3.83 -0.64 -9.56
CA CYS A 78 -4.00 0.34 -8.48
C CYS A 78 -3.92 1.78 -9.01
N GLN A 79 -2.98 2.08 -9.91
CA GLN A 79 -2.88 3.41 -10.53
C GLN A 79 -4.14 3.77 -11.32
N GLN A 80 -4.63 2.84 -12.14
CA GLN A 80 -5.86 3.04 -12.91
C GLN A 80 -7.09 3.28 -12.02
N HIS A 81 -7.15 2.61 -10.86
CA HIS A 81 -8.21 2.84 -9.88
C HIS A 81 -8.12 4.26 -9.31
N LEU A 82 -6.93 4.67 -8.85
CA LEU A 82 -6.70 5.99 -8.27
C LEU A 82 -6.87 7.14 -9.28
N SER A 83 -6.57 6.91 -10.56
CA SER A 83 -6.75 7.92 -11.62
C SER A 83 -8.21 8.12 -12.02
N ARG A 84 -9.06 7.09 -11.85
CA ARG A 84 -10.49 7.14 -12.21
C ARG A 84 -11.33 7.77 -11.12
N ASP A 85 -10.98 7.53 -9.86
CA ASP A 85 -11.58 8.18 -8.69
C ASP A 85 -10.51 9.01 -7.96
N PRO A 86 -10.21 10.24 -8.40
CA PRO A 86 -9.25 11.12 -7.75
C PRO A 86 -9.87 11.68 -6.47
N LEU A 87 -10.04 10.83 -5.45
CA LEU A 87 -10.23 11.31 -4.09
C LEU A 87 -8.87 11.86 -3.62
N PRO A 88 -8.76 13.16 -3.33
CA PRO A 88 -7.49 13.69 -2.89
C PRO A 88 -7.09 13.00 -1.58
N ALA A 89 -5.79 12.72 -1.41
CA ALA A 89 -5.27 11.90 -0.30
C ALA A 89 -5.68 12.36 1.12
N HIS A 90 -6.16 13.60 1.27
CA HIS A 90 -6.65 14.17 2.52
C HIS A 90 -8.17 14.05 2.73
N ALA A 91 -8.95 13.67 1.69
CA ALA A 91 -10.40 13.57 1.74
C ALA A 91 -10.91 12.23 2.30
N VAL A 92 -10.06 11.21 2.38
CA VAL A 92 -10.42 9.97 3.09
C VAL A 92 -10.26 10.22 4.59
N SER A 93 -11.29 10.81 5.19
CA SER A 93 -11.42 10.90 6.64
C SER A 93 -11.59 9.48 7.18
N VAL A 94 -10.49 8.89 7.66
CA VAL A 94 -10.53 7.58 8.32
C VAL A 94 -11.13 7.83 9.71
N SER A 95 -12.46 7.78 9.82
CA SER A 95 -13.12 7.82 11.13
C SER A 95 -12.70 6.58 11.94
N ASP A 96 -11.78 6.77 12.87
CA ASP A 96 -11.51 5.84 13.97
C ASP A 96 -12.71 5.86 14.94
N SER A 97 -13.74 5.03 14.69
CA SER A 97 -14.84 4.69 15.62
C SER A 97 -15.65 3.56 14.97
N VAL A 98 -15.80 2.36 15.53
CA VAL A 98 -16.47 2.06 16.80
C VAL A 98 -15.85 0.81 17.43
N ALA A 99 -15.39 0.94 18.67
CA ALA A 99 -15.22 -0.17 19.59
C ALA A 99 -16.60 -0.74 19.93
N VAL A 100 -16.88 -1.99 19.56
CA VAL A 100 -18.01 -2.73 20.13
C VAL A 100 -17.56 -3.31 21.47
N GLN A 101 -17.69 -2.51 22.52
CA GLN A 101 -17.81 -3.02 23.89
C GLN A 101 -19.29 -3.32 24.17
N GLY A 102 -19.59 -4.52 24.67
CA GLY A 102 -20.88 -4.83 25.28
C GLY A 102 -21.48 -6.18 24.89
N MET A 103 -20.80 -7.29 25.21
CA MET A 103 -21.51 -8.56 25.45
C MET A 103 -21.54 -8.83 26.96
N GLU A 104 -22.41 -8.12 27.66
CA GLU A 104 -22.91 -8.55 28.97
C GLU A 104 -24.43 -8.60 28.89
N ALA A 105 -24.98 -9.80 28.76
CA ALA A 105 -26.33 -10.13 29.22
C ALA A 105 -26.55 -11.65 29.07
N ARG A 106 -26.21 -12.43 30.10
CA ARG A 106 -26.95 -13.64 30.44
C ARG A 106 -26.99 -13.80 31.96
N ARG A 107 -28.14 -13.45 32.52
CA ARG A 107 -28.68 -14.09 33.72
C ARG A 107 -29.09 -15.52 33.37
#